data_AF-A0A2E1L4Q8-F1
#
_entry.id   AF-A0A2E1L4Q8-F1
#
_cell.length_a   1.000
_cell.length_b   1.000
_cell.length_c   1.000
_cell.angle_alpha   90.00
_cell.angle_beta   90.00
_cell.angle_gamma   90.00
#
_symmetry.space_group_name_H-M   'P 1'
#
loop_
_entity.id
_entity.type
_entity.pdbx_description
1 polymer ?
#
loop_
_entity_poly.entity_id
_entity_poly.type
_entity_poly.pdbx_seq_one_letter_code
_entity_poly.pdbx_strand_id
1 'polypeptide(L)' 'MKLLIKNQNNKDRSVRLIISLLLIPTPMIFGENRWTMFAGFLGLALLFNALSGNCYVYRIFGVSSCKIPKR' A
#
# COMPACT_ATOMS: atom_id res chain seq x y z
N MET A 1 -3.23 -7.43 21.97
CA MET A 1 -3.89 -6.45 21.08
C MET A 1 -3.73 -6.91 19.64
N LYS A 2 -4.81 -6.99 18.83
CA LYS A 2 -4.68 -7.36 17.41
C LYS A 2 -3.90 -6.24 16.70
N LEU A 3 -2.61 -6.47 16.43
CA LEU A 3 -1.74 -5.50 15.74
C LEU A 3 -2.20 -5.27 14.29
N LEU A 4 -2.80 -6.31 13.68
CA LEU A 4 -3.32 -6.31 12.31
C LEU A 4 -4.86 -6.24 12.31
N ILE A 5 -5.41 -5.07 12.58
CA ILE A 5 -6.84 -4.80 12.33
C ILE A 5 -6.96 -4.34 10.89
N LYS A 6 -7.75 -5.06 10.10
CA LYS A 6 -7.97 -4.75 8.68
C LYS A 6 -8.85 -3.51 8.55
N ASN A 7 -8.24 -2.40 8.11
CA ASN A 7 -8.91 -1.10 7.96
C ASN A 7 -9.16 -0.72 6.48
N GLN A 8 -8.78 -1.60 5.55
CA GLN A 8 -8.92 -1.40 4.12
C GLN A 8 -9.89 -2.39 3.50
N ASN A 9 -10.68 -1.89 2.54
CA ASN A 9 -11.55 -2.70 1.70
C ASN A 9 -10.74 -3.57 0.74
N ASN A 10 -11.32 -4.71 0.34
CA ASN A 10 -10.69 -5.62 -0.60
C ASN A 10 -10.41 -4.94 -1.94
N LYS A 11 -11.29 -4.03 -2.39
CA LYS A 11 -11.11 -3.26 -3.62
C LYS A 11 -9.89 -2.33 -3.55
N ASP A 12 -9.78 -1.51 -2.49
CA ASP A 12 -8.64 -0.62 -2.28
C ASP A 12 -7.31 -1.39 -2.15
N ARG A 13 -7.36 -2.56 -1.50
CA ARG A 13 -6.20 -3.46 -1.37
C ARG A 13 -5.72 -3.94 -2.73
N SER A 14 -6.64 -4.40 -3.59
CA SER A 14 -6.29 -4.87 -4.95
C SER A 14 -5.73 -3.76 -5.81
N VAL A 15 -6.31 -2.55 -5.77
CA VAL A 15 -5.79 -1.40 -6.53
C VAL A 15 -4.35 -1.08 -6.11
N ARG A 16 -4.05 -1.04 -4.81
CA ARG A 16 -2.68 -0.78 -4.32
C ARG A 16 -1.71 -1.90 -4.69
N LEU A 17 -2.15 -3.15 -4.68
CA LEU A 17 -1.36 -4.29 -5.15
C LEU A 17 -1.00 -4.12 -6.63
N ILE A 18 -1.97 -3.81 -7.48
CA ILE A 18 -1.76 -3.62 -8.93
C ILE A 18 -0.78 -2.45 -9.17
N ILE A 19 -1.01 -1.30 -8.53
CA ILE A 19 -0.12 -0.13 -8.66
C ILE A 19 1.29 -0.49 -8.19
N SER A 20 1.44 -1.20 -7.06
CA SER A 20 2.77 -1.60 -6.58
C SER A 20 3.50 -2.51 -7.56
N LEU A 21 2.80 -3.47 -8.19
CA LEU A 21 3.38 -4.38 -9.17
C LEU A 21 3.88 -3.63 -10.41
N LEU A 22 3.22 -2.54 -10.79
CA LEU A 22 3.63 -1.69 -11.91
C LEU A 22 4.81 -0.79 -11.55
N LEU A 23 4.87 -0.28 -10.31
CA LEU A 23 5.91 0.66 -9.87
C LEU A 23 7.24 -0.01 -9.51
N ILE A 24 7.22 -1.19 -8.87
CA ILE A 24 8.44 -1.89 -8.42
C ILE A 24 9.44 -2.16 -9.57
N PRO A 25 9.04 -2.62 -10.77
CA PRO A 25 9.99 -2.91 -11.85
C PRO A 25 10.44 -1.66 -12.65
N THR A 26 9.93 -0.47 -12.33
CA THR A 26 10.27 0.76 -13.07
C THR A 26 11.77 1.05 -13.19
N PRO A 27 12.63 0.94 -12.14
CA PRO A 27 14.07 1.14 -12.31
C PRO A 27 14.75 0.07 -13.18
N MET A 28 14.19 -1.14 -13.26
CA MET A 28 14.74 -2.20 -14.11
C MET A 28 14.39 -2.00 -15.59
N ILE A 29 13.18 -1.49 -15.88
CA ILE A 29 12.68 -1.32 -17.27
C ILE A 29 13.14 0.02 -17.88
N PHE A 30 13.07 1.11 -17.10
CA PHE A 30 13.34 2.46 -17.58
C PHE A 30 14.73 2.99 -17.22
N GLY A 31 15.56 2.14 -16.60
CA GLY A 31 16.91 2.48 -16.15
C GLY A 31 16.94 3.15 -14.79
N GLU A 32 18.11 3.11 -14.16
CA GLU A 32 18.34 3.64 -12.83
C GLU A 32 18.53 5.17 -12.88
N ASN A 33 17.51 5.89 -12.45
CA ASN A 33 17.58 7.32 -12.21
C ASN A 33 16.87 7.65 -10.89
N ARG A 34 17.05 8.87 -10.39
CA ARG A 34 16.48 9.28 -9.09
C ARG A 34 14.95 9.10 -9.03
N TRP A 35 14.26 9.32 -10.15
CA TRP A 35 12.80 9.24 -10.23
C TRP A 35 12.30 7.79 -10.30
N THR A 36 12.95 6.92 -11.08
CA THR A 36 12.60 5.50 -11.21
C THR A 36 12.93 4.73 -9.93
N MET A 37 14.05 5.06 -9.28
CA MET A 37 14.40 4.49 -7.98
C MET A 37 13.38 4.91 -6.91
N PHE A 38 12.98 6.19 -6.88
CA PHE A 38 11.92 6.68 -6.00
C PHE A 38 10.58 5.98 -6.26
N ALA A 39 10.18 5.82 -7.53
CA ALA A 39 8.98 5.10 -7.92
C ALA A 39 9.00 3.63 -7.47
N GLY A 40 10.15 2.95 -7.59
CA GLY A 40 10.34 1.60 -7.08
C GLY A 40 10.16 1.50 -5.57
N PHE A 41 10.77 2.40 -4.80
CA PHE A 41 10.58 2.47 -3.34
C PHE A 41 9.14 2.78 -2.95
N LEU A 42 8.47 3.68 -3.67
CA LEU A 42 7.06 3.96 -3.46
C LEU A 42 6.21 2.71 -3.71
N GLY A 43 6.51 1.97 -4.78
CA GLY A 43 5.90 0.68 -5.09
C GLY A 43 6.03 -0.33 -3.94
N LEU A 44 7.23 -0.48 -3.36
CA LEU A 44 7.47 -1.35 -2.20
C LEU A 44 6.64 -0.92 -0.98
N ALA A 45 6.56 0.38 -0.69
CA ALA A 45 5.74 0.89 0.41
C ALA A 45 4.24 0.62 0.18
N LEU A 46 3.76 0.77 -1.07
CA LEU A 46 2.38 0.40 -1.44
C LEU A 46 2.13 -1.10 -1.30
N LEU A 47 3.08 -1.95 -1.71
CA LEU A 47 2.98 -3.40 -1.59
C LEU A 47 2.86 -3.82 -0.12
N PHE A 48 3.68 -3.26 0.77
CA PHE A 48 3.61 -3.52 2.20
C PHE A 48 2.25 -3.12 2.79
N ASN A 49 1.71 -1.95 2.39
CA ASN A 49 0.37 -1.51 2.78
C ASN A 49 -0.73 -2.46 2.28
N ALA A 50 -0.60 -2.97 1.06
CA ALA A 50 -1.56 -3.90 0.49
C ALA A 50 -1.48 -5.27 1.16
N LEU A 51 -0.28 -5.78 1.47
CA LEU A 51 -0.11 -7.07 2.16
C LEU A 51 -0.63 -7.04 3.60
N SER A 52 -0.32 -5.98 4.35
CA SER A 52 -0.73 -5.83 5.75
C SER A 52 -2.25 -5.70 5.92
N GLY A 53 -2.99 -5.32 4.88
CA GLY A 53 -4.43 -5.07 4.95
C GLY A 53 -4.80 -3.88 5.85
N ASN A 54 -3.80 -3.12 6.28
CA ASN A 54 -3.92 -1.96 7.15
C ASN A 54 -3.03 -0.87 6.57
N CYS A 55 -3.63 0.22 6.10
CA CYS A 55 -2.87 1.40 5.74
C CYS A 55 -2.52 2.15 7.03
N TYR A 56 -1.25 2.13 7.43
CA TYR A 56 -0.80 2.78 8.66
C TYR A 56 -1.10 4.28 8.66
N VAL A 57 -0.98 4.94 7.50
CA VAL A 57 -1.37 6.35 7.33
C VAL A 57 -2.84 6.54 7.70
N TYR A 58 -3.75 5.74 7.12
CA TYR A 58 -5.18 5.87 7.43
C TYR A 58 -5.49 5.56 8.91
N ARG A 59 -4.76 4.62 9.53
CA ARG A 59 -4.88 4.35 10.97
C ARG A 59 -4.40 5.52 11.83
N ILE A 60 -3.30 6.17 11.48
CA ILE A 60 -2.79 7.37 12.18
C ILE A 60 -3.80 8.51 12.07
N PHE A 61 -4.43 8.69 10.91
CA PHE A 61 -5.47 9.70 10.70
C PHE A 61 -6.87 9.27 11.18
N GLY A 62 -7.03 8.07 11.75
CA GLY A 62 -8.33 7.56 12.21
C GLY A 62 -9.37 7.31 11.11
N VAL A 63 -8.94 7.27 9.85
CA VAL A 63 -9.81 7.08 8.67
C VAL A 63 -9.88 5.60 8.31
N SER A 64 -11.05 5.14 7.89
CA SER A 64 -11.32 3.75 7.55
C SER A 64 -12.02 3.66 6.22
N SER A 65 -11.40 3.00 5.23
CA SER A 65 -12.08 2.67 3.96
C SER A 65 -13.05 1.49 4.10
N CYS A 66 -13.04 0.81 5.25
CA CYS A 66 -13.95 -0.27 5.59
C CYS A 66 -14.76 0.08 6.84
N LYS A 67 -15.98 -0.44 6.94
CA LYS A 67 -16.69 -0.48 8.22
C LYS A 67 -15.84 -1.28 9.21
N ILE A 68 -15.18 -0.59 10.13
CA ILE A 68 -14.65 -1.24 11.32
C ILE A 68 -15.89 -1.73 12.08
N PRO A 69 -16.02 -3.04 12.38
CA PRO A 69 -17.11 -3.51 13.23
C PRO A 69 -17.02 -2.73 14.54
N LYS A 70 -18.06 -1.93 14.84
CA LYS A 70 -18.17 -1.22 16.11
C LYS A 70 -18.09 -2.28 17.22
N ARG A 71 -17.11 -2.11 18.09
CA ARG A 71 -16.99 -2.90 19.32
C ARG A 71 -18.04 -2.43 20.31
#